data_AF-A0A7X8KC81-F1
#
_entry.id   AF-A0A7X8KC81-F1
#
_cell.length_a   1.000
_cell.length_b   1.000
_cell.length_c   1.000
_cell.angle_alpha   90.00
_cell.angle_beta   90.00
_cell.angle_gamma   90.00
#
_symmetry.space_group_name_H-M   'P 1'
#
loop_
_entity.id
_entity.type
_entity.pdbx_description
1 polymer ?
#
loop_
_entity_poly.entity_id
_entity_poly.type
_entity_poly.pdbx_seq_one_letter_code
_entity_poly.pdbx_strand_id
1 'polypeptide(L)' 'LSDGGYIEQEAYGDIKLTEKGRIKASQIYFRHKTITTFLHEILGVDPEVAEADACLIEHDISNETMEKLAIFMRKLEEQG' A
#
# COMPACT_ATOMS: atom_id res chain seq x y z
N LEU A 1 3.71 17.80 -9.61
CA LEU A 1 4.03 16.39 -9.91
C LEU A 1 4.71 16.32 -11.27
N SER A 2 5.99 16.70 -11.38
CA SER A 2 6.70 16.73 -12.67
C SER A 2 8.22 16.59 -12.53
N ASP A 3 8.73 15.80 -11.57
CA ASP A 3 10.19 15.65 -11.42
C ASP A 3 10.61 14.39 -10.65
N GLY A 4 10.41 13.20 -11.22
CA GLY A 4 10.75 11.95 -10.50
C GLY A 4 11.15 10.74 -11.33
N GLY A 5 11.24 10.82 -12.66
CA GLY A 5 11.66 9.67 -13.49
C GLY A 5 10.76 8.42 -13.37
N TYR A 6 9.52 8.58 -12.89
CA TYR A 6 8.54 7.50 -12.71
C TYR A 6 7.61 7.32 -13.90
N ILE A 7 7.65 8.23 -14.88
CA ILE A 7 6.73 8.28 -16.02
C ILE A 7 7.58 8.54 -17.28
N GLU A 8 7.54 7.61 -18.24
CA GLU A 8 7.93 7.90 -19.63
C GLU A 8 6.67 8.33 -20.37
N GLN A 9 6.64 9.57 -20.85
CA GLN A 9 5.53 10.10 -21.64
C GLN A 9 5.89 9.98 -23.11
N GLU A 10 5.48 8.87 -23.76
CA GLU A 10 5.37 8.87 -25.22
C GLU A 10 4.10 9.62 -25.61
N ALA A 11 4.23 10.52 -26.58
CA ALA A 11 3.12 11.31 -27.10
C ALA A 11 2.03 10.37 -27.66
N TYR A 12 0.83 10.45 -27.08
CA TYR A 12 -0.37 9.67 -27.47
C TYR A 12 -0.21 8.14 -27.41
N GLY A 13 -0.43 7.57 -26.23
CA GLY A 13 -0.54 6.12 -26.05
C GLY A 13 -0.39 5.73 -24.58
N ASP A 14 -0.99 4.62 -24.17
CA ASP A 14 -1.12 4.13 -22.78
C ASP A 14 0.06 4.49 -21.85
N ILE A 15 -0.26 5.03 -20.67
CA ILE A 15 0.73 5.32 -19.61
C ILE A 15 1.38 4.00 -19.19
N LYS A 16 2.57 3.70 -19.73
CA LYS A 16 3.36 2.54 -19.33
C LYS A 16 4.21 2.92 -18.12
N LEU A 17 3.89 2.31 -16.97
CA LEU A 17 4.76 2.40 -15.80
C LEU A 17 6.12 1.76 -16.12
N THR A 18 7.19 2.54 -15.90
CA THR A 18 8.57 2.03 -15.90
C THR A 18 8.72 0.95 -14.81
N GLU A 19 9.76 0.11 -14.90
CA GLU A 19 10.08 -0.91 -13.88
C GLU A 19 10.05 -0.32 -12.45
N LYS A 20 10.64 0.88 -12.29
CA LYS A 20 10.65 1.63 -11.03
C LYS A 20 9.25 2.08 -10.61
N GLY A 21 8.44 2.53 -11.57
CA GLY A 21 7.03 2.88 -11.34
C GLY A 21 6.20 1.69 -10.87
N ARG A 22 6.42 0.49 -11.43
CA ARG A 22 5.72 -0.74 -11.03
C ARG A 22 6.10 -1.18 -9.62
N ILE A 23 7.39 -1.15 -9.27
CA ILE A 23 7.85 -1.48 -7.92
C ILE A 23 7.21 -0.55 -6.89
N LYS A 24 7.20 0.76 -7.16
CA LYS A 24 6.60 1.74 -6.26
C LYS A 24 5.09 1.56 -6.12
N ALA A 25 4.37 1.31 -7.21
CA ALA A 25 2.94 1.05 -7.20
C ALA A 25 2.59 -0.22 -6.41
N SER A 26 3.36 -1.30 -6.59
CA SER A 26 3.19 -2.55 -5.85
C SER A 26 3.42 -2.37 -4.34
N GLN A 27 4.41 -1.58 -3.96
CA GLN A 27 4.68 -1.26 -2.55
C GLN A 27 3.55 -0.48 -1.89
N ILE A 28 2.99 0.51 -2.59
CA ILE A 28 1.84 1.29 -2.09
C ILE A 28 0.65 0.34 -1.92
N TYR A 29 0.27 -0.39 -2.96
CA TYR A 29 -0.85 -1.33 -2.90
C TYR A 29 -0.71 -2.38 -1.78
N PHE A 30 0.49 -2.91 -1.56
CA PHE A 30 0.76 -3.84 -0.46
C PHE A 30 0.53 -3.20 0.91
N ARG A 31 0.99 -1.95 1.10
CA ARG A 31 0.83 -1.18 2.33
C ARG A 31 -0.65 -0.91 2.59
N HIS A 32 -1.34 -0.33 1.61
CA HIS A 32 -2.78 -0.09 1.64
C HIS A 32 -3.54 -1.32 2.14
N LYS A 33 -3.39 -2.42 1.41
CA LYS A 33 -4.15 -3.65 1.68
C LYS A 33 -3.87 -4.20 3.07
N THR A 34 -2.60 -4.21 3.48
CA THR A 34 -2.22 -4.74 4.81
C THR A 34 -2.81 -3.89 5.93
N ILE A 35 -2.82 -2.56 5.77
CA ILE A 35 -3.40 -1.64 6.75
C ILE A 35 -4.92 -1.77 6.77
N THR A 36 -5.59 -1.79 5.62
CA THR A 36 -7.05 -1.99 5.53
C THR A 36 -7.47 -3.28 6.23
N THR A 37 -6.80 -4.40 5.92
CA THR A 37 -7.09 -5.70 6.54
C THR A 37 -6.86 -5.64 8.04
N PHE A 38 -5.76 -5.04 8.52
CA PHE A 38 -5.52 -4.91 9.95
C PHE A 38 -6.60 -4.09 10.66
N LEU A 39 -6.95 -2.91 10.13
CA LEU A 39 -7.95 -2.03 10.73
C LEU A 39 -9.33 -2.71 10.79
N HIS A 40 -9.74 -3.36 9.70
CA HIS A 40 -11.05 -4.00 9.65
C HIS A 40 -11.09 -5.32 10.42
N GLU A 41 -10.22 -6.27 10.09
CA GLU A 41 -10.33 -7.65 10.58
C GLU A 41 -9.80 -7.83 12.01
N ILE A 42 -8.80 -7.03 12.42
CA ILE A 42 -8.19 -7.16 13.75
C ILE A 42 -8.77 -6.12 14.72
N LEU A 43 -8.92 -4.87 14.29
CA LEU A 43 -9.45 -3.82 15.16
C LEU A 43 -10.97 -3.65 15.09
N GLY A 44 -11.64 -4.25 14.10
CA GLY A 44 -13.08 -4.16 13.93
C GLY A 44 -13.57 -2.80 13.43
N VAL A 45 -12.70 -2.02 12.78
CA VAL A 45 -13.07 -0.74 12.16
C VAL A 45 -14.03 -1.01 10.99
N ASP A 46 -15.03 -0.15 10.80
CA ASP A 46 -15.93 -0.21 9.66
C ASP A 46 -15.12 -0.27 8.34
N PRO A 47 -15.49 -1.11 7.35
CA PRO A 47 -14.68 -1.30 6.15
C PRO A 47 -14.49 -0.02 5.32
N GLU A 48 -15.47 0.88 5.28
CA GLU A 48 -15.33 2.15 4.55
C GLU A 48 -14.36 3.09 5.26
N VAL A 49 -14.39 3.11 6.59
CA VAL A 49 -13.46 3.88 7.43
C VAL A 49 -12.05 3.29 7.35
N ALA A 50 -11.91 1.97 7.42
CA ALA A 50 -10.63 1.29 7.32
C ALA A 50 -9.93 1.58 5.98
N GLU A 51 -10.68 1.60 4.88
CA GLU A 51 -10.17 1.93 3.55
C GLU A 51 -9.70 3.39 3.46
N ALA A 52 -10.51 4.33 3.98
CA ALA A 52 -10.17 5.75 4.00
C ALA A 52 -8.93 6.03 4.87
N ASP A 53 -8.85 5.43 6.05
CA ASP A 53 -7.73 5.58 6.96
C ASP A 53 -6.46 4.92 6.39
N ALA A 54 -6.57 3.75 5.77
CA ALA A 54 -5.45 3.08 5.12
C ALA A 54 -4.83 3.95 4.01
N CYS A 55 -5.64 4.64 3.20
CA CYS A 55 -5.15 5.57 2.17
C CYS A 55 -4.32 6.72 2.76
N LEU A 56 -4.67 7.19 3.97
CA LEU A 56 -3.93 8.25 4.65
C LEU A 56 -2.64 7.69 5.28
N ILE A 57 -2.75 6.55 5.96
CA ILE A 57 -1.63 5.96 6.70
C ILE A 57 -0.55 5.43 5.75
N GLU A 58 -0.92 4.84 4.61
CA GLU A 58 0.01 4.12 3.76
C GLU A 58 1.15 5.00 3.21
N HIS A 59 0.91 6.30 3.06
CA HIS A 59 1.89 7.25 2.54
C HIS A 59 2.86 7.76 3.63
N ASP A 60 2.42 7.79 4.89
CA ASP A 60 3.16 8.39 6.00
C ASP A 60 3.74 7.38 7.02
N ILE A 61 3.25 6.13 7.03
CA ILE A 61 3.74 5.11 7.96
C ILE A 61 5.21 4.77 7.71
N SER A 62 5.99 4.62 8.77
CA SER A 62 7.40 4.25 8.65
C SER A 62 7.57 2.85 8.05
N ASN A 63 8.67 2.60 7.33
CA ASN A 63 8.97 1.27 6.81
C ASN A 63 9.09 0.22 7.91
N GLU A 64 9.67 0.60 9.06
CA GLU A 64 9.82 -0.29 10.21
C GLU A 64 8.45 -0.72 10.76
N THR A 65 7.53 0.22 10.96
CA THR A 65 6.18 -0.08 11.46
C THR A 65 5.43 -0.97 10.47
N MET A 66 5.52 -0.66 9.18
CA MET A 66 4.88 -1.45 8.12
C MET A 66 5.40 -2.89 8.07
N GLU A 67 6.72 -3.08 8.17
CA GLU A 67 7.33 -4.40 8.18
C GLU A 67 6.87 -5.22 9.39
N LYS A 68 6.88 -4.62 10.58
CA LYS A 68 6.40 -5.29 11.80
C LYS A 68 4.91 -5.63 11.72
N LEU A 69 4.09 -4.75 11.15
CA LEU A 69 2.67 -5.00 10.93
C LEU A 69 2.45 -6.17 9.97
N ALA A 70 3.17 -6.21 8.84
CA ALA A 70 3.07 -7.32 7.89
C ALA A 70 3.49 -8.66 8.51
N ILE A 71 4.56 -8.68 9.32
CA ILE A 71 4.98 -9.88 10.06
C ILE A 71 3.91 -10.30 11.07
N PHE A 72 3.29 -9.35 11.77
CA PHE A 72 2.22 -9.63 12.72
C PHE A 72 1.02 -10.28 12.02
N MET A 73 0.55 -9.71 10.91
CA MET A 73 -0.57 -10.25 10.13
C MET A 73 -0.29 -11.67 9.63
N ARG A 74 0.90 -11.92 9.07
CA ARG A 74 1.29 -13.27 8.61
C ARG A 74 1.29 -14.31 9.73
N LYS A 75 1.76 -13.93 10.92
CA LYS A 75 1.78 -14.83 12.08
C LYS A 75 0.38 -15.21 12.56
N LEU A 76 -0.61 -14.34 12.36
CA LEU A 76 -2.01 -14.65 12.69
C LEU A 76 -2.59 -15.66 11.69
N GLU A 77 -2.31 -15.52 10.40
CA GLU A 77 -2.73 -16.48 9.37
C GLU A 77 -2.17 -17.89 9.62
N GLU A 78 -0.93 -17.99 10.10
CA GLU A 78 -0.26 -19.26 10.42
C GLU A 78 -0.81 -19.94 11.69
N GLN A 79 -1.62 -19.24 12.49
CA GLN A 79 -2.21 -19.73 13.74
C GLN A 79 -3.70 -20.07 13.63
N GLY A 80 -4.32 -19.80 12.46
CA GLY A 80 -5.71 -20.09 12.15
C GLY A 80 -5.95 -21.46 11.54
#